data_AF-A0A9R1CSD0-F1
#
_entry.id   AF-A0A9R1CSD0-F1
#
_cell.length_a   1.000
_cell.length_b   1.000
_cell.length_c   1.000
_cell.angle_alpha   90.00
_cell.angle_beta   90.00
_cell.angle_gamma   90.00
#
_symmetry.space_group_name_H-M   'P 1'
#
loop_
_entity.id
_entity.type
_entity.pdbx_description
1 polymer ?
#
loop_
_entity_poly.entity_id
_entity_poly.type
_entity_poly.pdbx_seq_one_letter_code
_entity_poly.pdbx_strand_id
1 'polypeptide(L)'
;MSEGGSRRIARDLMSEPHMRDCRISVRQVYALVEERGENPEAVADRYDLDVADVYHALAYYHDHPREMHTVEQEREGAMEDFRESIDRPEGVDPDAA
;
A
#
# COMPACT_ATOMS: atom_id res chain seq x y z
N MET A 1 13.43 -12.58 20.79
CA MET A 1 13.28 -13.59 19.72
C MET A 1 13.26 -12.82 18.41
N SER A 2 14.41 -12.66 17.77
CA SER A 2 14.53 -11.95 16.49
C SER A 2 14.81 -12.97 15.41
N GLU A 3 13.74 -13.55 14.85
CA GLU A 3 13.80 -14.30 13.59
C GLU A 3 13.38 -13.36 12.45
N GLY A 4 14.07 -12.23 12.34
CA GLY A 4 13.71 -11.11 11.47
C GLY A 4 14.60 -10.98 10.23
N GLY A 5 14.88 -12.09 9.54
CA GLY A 5 15.71 -12.10 8.34
C GLY A 5 15.12 -13.00 7.27
N SER A 6 14.62 -12.39 6.19
CA SER A 6 14.08 -13.03 4.97
C SER A 6 12.65 -13.56 5.17
N ARG A 7 11.56 -12.82 4.96
CA ARG A 7 11.23 -11.92 3.86
C ARG A 7 10.05 -11.07 4.35
N ARG A 8 10.29 -9.80 4.70
CA ARG A 8 9.27 -8.89 5.27
C ARG A 8 8.24 -8.45 4.24
N ILE A 9 8.62 -8.46 2.96
CA ILE A 9 7.76 -8.12 1.83
C ILE A 9 7.34 -9.40 1.08
N ALA A 10 6.06 -9.70 1.12
CA ALA A 10 5.39 -10.84 0.49
C ALA A 10 4.63 -10.43 -0.79
N ARG A 11 4.13 -11.43 -1.53
CA ARG A 11 3.43 -11.27 -2.83
C ARG A 11 2.29 -12.28 -3.03
N ASP A 12 1.88 -13.00 -1.99
CA ASP A 12 0.89 -14.08 -2.07
C ASP A 12 -0.54 -13.64 -1.74
N LEU A 13 -0.74 -12.55 -0.98
CA LEU A 13 -2.09 -12.07 -0.59
C LEU A 13 -2.66 -10.95 -1.47
N MET A 14 -1.81 -10.21 -2.19
CA MET A 14 -2.18 -9.04 -2.99
C MET A 14 -1.36 -9.00 -4.29
N SER A 15 -1.90 -8.33 -5.30
CA SER A 15 -1.20 -8.10 -6.58
C SER A 15 0.04 -7.21 -6.41
N GLU A 16 0.04 -6.35 -5.39
CA GLU A 16 1.16 -5.46 -5.04
C GLU A 16 2.08 -6.09 -3.96
N PRO A 17 3.37 -5.70 -3.90
CA PRO A 17 4.23 -6.03 -2.77
C PRO A 17 3.64 -5.54 -1.46
N HIS A 18 3.65 -6.42 -0.46
CA HIS A 18 2.98 -6.15 0.80
C HIS A 18 3.70 -6.71 2.00
N MET A 19 3.34 -6.22 3.17
CA MET A 19 3.88 -6.72 4.42
C MET A 19 3.52 -8.19 4.59
N ARG A 20 4.47 -9.02 5.01
CA ARG A 20 4.20 -10.44 5.25
C ARG A 20 3.06 -10.58 6.27
N ASP A 21 2.16 -11.52 6.01
CA ASP A 21 1.02 -11.83 6.89
C ASP A 21 0.00 -10.68 7.06
N CYS A 22 0.16 -9.54 6.38
CA CYS A 22 -0.73 -8.38 6.48
C CYS A 22 -1.13 -7.83 5.10
N ARG A 23 -2.40 -7.48 4.91
CA ARG A 23 -2.93 -6.89 3.66
C ARG A 23 -2.71 -5.37 3.60
N ILE A 24 -1.49 -4.93 3.86
CA ILE A 24 -1.05 -3.54 3.69
C ILE A 24 0.12 -3.51 2.70
N SER A 25 -0.04 -2.77 1.60
CA SER A 25 0.97 -2.74 0.54
C SER A 25 2.12 -1.82 0.92
N VAL A 26 3.30 -2.05 0.34
CA VAL A 26 4.47 -1.18 0.53
C VAL A 26 4.14 0.27 0.13
N ARG A 27 3.42 0.42 -0.98
CA ARG A 27 2.90 1.69 -1.49
C ARG A 27 1.96 2.37 -0.48
N GLN A 28 1.07 1.63 0.18
CA GLN A 28 0.19 2.17 1.21
C GLN A 28 0.98 2.65 2.43
N VAL A 29 2.02 1.92 2.86
CA VAL A 29 2.90 2.37 3.95
C VAL A 29 3.60 3.69 3.59
N TYR A 30 4.13 3.79 2.37
CA TYR A 30 4.72 5.03 1.86
C TYR A 30 3.72 6.19 1.88
N ALA A 31 2.49 5.97 1.38
CA ALA A 31 1.46 7.01 1.35
C ALA A 31 1.07 7.51 2.75
N LEU A 32 1.02 6.63 3.74
CA LEU A 32 0.72 7.02 5.12
C LEU A 32 1.85 7.82 5.74
N VAL A 33 3.10 7.35 5.61
CA VAL A 33 4.23 7.97 6.31
C VAL A 33 4.74 9.21 5.58
N GLU A 34 5.05 9.10 4.29
CA GLU A 34 5.75 10.15 3.55
C GLU A 34 4.77 11.15 2.91
N GLU A 35 3.64 10.70 2.38
CA GLU A 35 2.67 11.61 1.73
C GLU A 35 1.73 12.27 2.74
N ARG A 36 1.27 11.53 3.76
CA ARG A 36 0.35 12.04 4.80
C ARG A 36 1.05 12.48 6.09
N GLY A 37 2.36 12.23 6.21
CA GLY A 37 3.14 12.63 7.37
C GLY A 37 2.80 11.86 8.66
N GLU A 38 2.23 10.65 8.55
CA GLU A 38 1.95 9.83 9.73
C GLU A 38 3.23 9.29 10.36
N ASN A 39 3.28 9.25 11.69
CA ASN A 39 4.43 8.73 12.41
C ASN A 39 4.58 7.20 12.16
N PRO A 40 5.78 6.67 11.83
CA PRO A 40 5.99 5.24 11.59
C PRO A 40 5.56 4.31 12.75
N GLU A 41 5.74 4.73 14.00
CA GLU A 41 5.30 3.96 15.18
C GLU A 41 3.77 3.93 15.27
N ALA A 42 3.09 5.01 14.89
CA ALA A 42 1.63 5.04 14.85
C ALA A 42 1.05 4.17 13.73
N VAL A 43 1.74 4.09 12.58
CA VAL A 43 1.40 3.15 11.51
C VAL A 43 1.64 1.71 11.96
N ALA A 44 2.77 1.45 12.62
CA ALA A 44 3.09 0.13 13.16
C ALA A 44 2.02 -0.36 14.16
N ASP A 45 1.66 0.47 15.14
CA ASP A 45 0.62 0.17 16.13
C ASP A 45 -0.75 -0.09 15.49
N ARG A 46 -1.15 0.75 14.53
CA ARG A 46 -2.45 0.63 13.85
C ARG A 46 -2.60 -0.67 13.08
N TYR A 47 -1.52 -1.16 12.48
CA TYR A 47 -1.55 -2.32 11.59
C TYR A 47 -0.91 -3.57 12.19
N ASP A 48 -0.62 -3.58 13.50
CA ASP A 48 0.04 -4.68 14.22
C ASP A 48 1.36 -5.11 13.54
N LEU A 49 2.16 -4.13 13.13
CA LEU A 49 3.45 -4.35 12.47
C LEU A 49 4.60 -4.07 13.43
N ASP A 50 5.75 -4.70 13.20
CA ASP A 50 6.99 -4.24 13.80
C ASP A 50 7.40 -2.91 13.13
N VAL A 51 7.84 -1.93 13.92
CA VAL A 51 8.27 -0.62 13.38
C VAL A 51 9.45 -0.77 12.40
N ALA A 52 10.31 -1.78 12.58
CA ALA A 52 11.37 -2.07 11.62
C ALA A 52 10.81 -2.56 10.27
N ASP A 53 9.66 -3.22 10.27
CA ASP A 53 8.98 -3.64 9.04
C ASP A 53 8.44 -2.42 8.28
N VAL A 54 7.90 -1.42 8.99
CA VAL A 54 7.49 -0.13 8.40
C VAL A 54 8.67 0.55 7.71
N TYR A 55 9.80 0.72 8.41
CA TYR A 55 10.99 1.30 7.79
C TYR A 55 11.55 0.46 6.64
N HIS A 56 11.45 -0.86 6.72
CA HIS A 56 11.86 -1.73 5.63
C HIS A 56 10.97 -1.57 4.40
N ALA A 57 9.66 -1.36 4.57
CA ALA A 57 8.75 -1.06 3.47
C ALA A 57 9.13 0.27 2.80
N LEU A 58 9.44 1.31 3.57
CA LEU A 58 9.89 2.59 3.03
C LEU A 58 11.20 2.44 2.24
N ALA A 59 12.16 1.70 2.79
CA ALA A 59 13.40 1.38 2.08
C ALA A 59 13.13 0.60 0.78
N TYR A 60 12.24 -0.40 0.82
CA TYR A 60 11.84 -1.16 -0.36
C TYR A 60 11.24 -0.26 -1.44
N TYR A 61 10.32 0.64 -1.07
CA TYR A 61 9.67 1.57 -1.99
C TYR A 61 10.70 2.40 -2.77
N HIS A 62 11.67 2.98 -2.06
CA HIS A 62 12.70 3.82 -2.66
C HIS A 62 13.75 3.04 -3.47
N ASP A 63 14.01 1.78 -3.11
CA ASP A 63 14.94 0.91 -3.85
C ASP A 63 14.30 0.35 -5.14
N HIS A 64 12.96 0.33 -5.23
CA HIS A 64 12.21 -0.27 -6.35
C HIS A 64 11.31 0.74 -7.11
N PRO A 65 11.81 1.90 -7.57
CA PRO A 65 10.98 2.96 -8.13
C PRO A 65 10.24 2.53 -9.40
N ARG A 66 10.86 1.70 -10.25
CA ARG A 66 10.21 1.18 -11.47
C ARG A 66 9.03 0.27 -11.14
N GLU A 67 9.19 -0.59 -10.14
CA GLU A 67 8.14 -1.49 -9.70
C GLU A 67 6.98 -0.71 -9.08
N MET A 68 7.27 0.26 -8.22
CA MET A 68 6.26 1.11 -7.60
C MET A 68 5.50 1.93 -8.64
N HIS A 69 6.18 2.40 -9.69
CA HIS A 69 5.50 3.07 -10.80
C HIS A 69 4.54 2.15 -11.56
N THR A 70 4.93 0.89 -11.82
CA THR A 70 4.03 -0.10 -12.43
C THR A 70 2.81 -0.36 -11.55
N VAL A 71 3.04 -0.55 -10.25
CA VAL A 71 1.96 -0.76 -9.27
C VAL A 71 0.97 0.41 -9.27
N GLU A 72 1.46 1.66 -9.28
CA GLU A 72 0.58 2.83 -9.34
C GLU A 72 -0.25 2.85 -10.62
N GLN A 73 0.38 2.63 -11.79
CA GLN A 73 -0.32 2.59 -13.08
C GLN A 73 -1.40 1.49 -13.14
N GLU A 74 -1.10 0.28 -12.64
CA GLU A 74 -2.06 -0.83 -12.60
C GLU A 74 -3.26 -0.48 -11.72
N ARG A 75 -3.01 0.18 -10.59
CA ARG A 75 -4.05 0.60 -9.66
C ARG A 75 -4.91 1.71 -10.23
N GLU A 76 -4.32 2.69 -10.89
CA GLU A 76 -5.03 3.77 -11.58
C GLU A 76 -5.93 3.22 -12.69
N GLY A 77 -5.39 2.33 -13.54
CA GLY A 77 -6.17 1.66 -14.58
C GLY A 77 -7.33 0.84 -14.00
N ALA A 78 -7.07 0.03 -12.97
CA ALA A 78 -8.12 -0.76 -12.31
C ALA A 78 -9.23 0.12 -11.69
N MET A 79 -8.87 1.30 -11.15
CA MET A 79 -9.84 2.25 -10.60
C MET A 79 -10.66 2.94 -11.70
N GLU A 80 -10.03 3.29 -12.83
CA GLU A 80 -10.70 3.86 -14.00
C GLU A 80 -11.70 2.86 -14.61
N ASP A 81 -11.26 1.62 -14.86
CA ASP A 81 -12.10 0.53 -15.37
C ASP A 81 -13.29 0.27 -14.43
N PHE A 82 -13.03 0.26 -13.11
CA PHE A 82 -14.10 0.11 -12.12
C PHE A 82 -15.06 1.30 -12.16
N ARG A 83 -14.56 2.53 -12.29
CA ARG A 83 -15.38 3.75 -12.35
C ARG A 83 -16.29 3.77 -13.58
N GLU A 84 -15.85 3.26 -14.72
CA GLU A 84 -16.65 3.14 -15.95
C GLU A 84 -17.71 2.03 -15.84
N SER A 85 -17.35 0.89 -15.24
CA SER A 85 -18.20 -0.30 -15.25
C SER A 85 -19.30 -0.35 -14.18
N ILE A 86 -19.21 0.48 -13.13
CA ILE A 86 -20.20 0.44 -12.04
C ILE A 86 -21.51 1.15 -12.39
N ASP A 87 -22.63 0.45 -12.19
CA ASP A 87 -23.97 1.02 -12.24
C ASP A 87 -24.23 1.84 -10.97
N ARG A 88 -24.41 3.15 -11.13
CA ARG A 88 -24.61 4.08 -10.00
C ARG A 88 -26.09 4.44 -9.86
N PRO A 89 -26.64 4.46 -8.63
CA PRO A 89 -27.98 4.95 -8.40
C PRO A 89 -28.06 6.45 -8.72
N GLU A 90 -29.26 6.87 -9.13
CA GLU A 90 -29.53 8.26 -9.50
C GLU A 90 -29.21 9.22 -8.34
N GLY A 91 -28.45 10.29 -8.64
CA GLY A 91 -28.07 11.32 -7.66
C GLY A 91 -26.79 11.02 -6.85
N VAL A 92 -26.08 9.94 -7.15
CA VAL A 92 -24.78 9.62 -6.51
C VAL A 92 -23.66 9.75 -7.54
N ASP A 93 -22.92 10.86 -7.48
CA ASP A 93 -21.73 11.10 -8.29
C ASP A 93 -20.51 11.38 -7.38
N PRO A 94 -19.46 10.54 -7.40
CA PRO A 94 -18.29 10.71 -6.54
C PRO A 94 -17.38 11.88 -6.94
N ASP A 95 -17.53 12.44 -8.14
CA ASP A 95 -16.71 13.55 -8.66
C ASP A 95 -17.47 14.89 -8.62
N ALA A 96 -18.71 14.92 -8.11
CA ALA A 96 -19.54 16.12 -7.99
C ALA A 96 -19.24 16.99 -6.75
N ALA A 97 -18.08 16.83 -6.11
CA ALA A 97 -17.66 17.54 -4.89
C ALA A 97 -17.02 18.91 -5.16
#